data_AF-A0A9X8EAW6-F1
#
_entry.id   AF-A0A9X8EAW6-F1
#
_cell.length_a   1.000
_cell.length_b   1.000
_cell.length_c   1.000
_cell.angle_alpha   90.00
_cell.angle_beta   90.00
_cell.angle_gamma   90.00
#
_symmetry.space_group_name_H-M   'P 1'
#
loop_
_entity.id
_entity.type
_entity.pdbx_description
1 polymer ?
#
loop_
_entity_poly.entity_id
_entity_poly.type
_entity_poly.pdbx_seq_one_letter_code
_entity_poly.pdbx_strand_id
1 'polypeptide(L)'
;HLALHALNVNLGYPSLITGDAYNNVSESIASKVGLNLHRQPNHPLNIIKTKIASYFDDLHAKGYVVNHPRMQLFDNLSPVVSVEDCFDHMLIPKDHVSRRPTDTYYLNPSTLLRTHTSCHEVPLMKKGIRNFLVAGDVYRRDEIDASHYPVFHQMEGLRFFPELSQAVPYDDRVAIVQEHLKSTLEGMVESIFGKVEMRWVDAYFPFTHPSLELEIFFEVRGFVPLLYF
;
A
#
# COMPACT_ATOMS: atom_id res chain seq x y z
N HIS A 1 -4.64 27.03 -5.90
CA HIS A 1 -5.91 26.86 -6.64
C HIS A 1 -5.77 26.04 -7.95
N LEU A 2 -4.72 25.21 -8.11
CA LEU A 2 -4.55 24.32 -9.29
C LEU A 2 -4.15 22.86 -8.95
N ALA A 3 -4.14 22.46 -7.68
CA ALA A 3 -3.79 21.09 -7.26
C ALA A 3 -5.03 20.17 -7.03
N LEU A 4 -6.24 20.63 -7.36
CA LEU A 4 -7.49 20.02 -6.87
C LEU A 4 -8.24 19.12 -7.86
N HIS A 5 -7.69 18.85 -9.05
CA HIS A 5 -8.36 18.02 -10.07
C HIS A 5 -7.66 16.70 -10.42
N ALA A 6 -6.51 16.37 -9.83
CA ALA A 6 -5.67 15.27 -10.32
C ALA A 6 -6.12 13.85 -9.92
N LEU A 7 -7.03 13.68 -8.95
CA LEU A 7 -7.33 12.34 -8.41
C LEU A 7 -8.30 11.50 -9.25
N ASN A 8 -8.94 12.07 -10.27
CA ASN A 8 -9.93 11.37 -11.11
C ASN A 8 -9.65 11.47 -12.62
N VAL A 9 -8.47 11.92 -13.05
CA VAL A 9 -8.13 11.83 -14.46
C VAL A 9 -7.67 10.40 -14.72
N ASN A 10 -8.54 9.64 -15.38
CA ASN A 10 -8.23 8.31 -15.92
C ASN A 10 -7.25 8.50 -17.08
N LEU A 11 -5.99 8.80 -16.76
CA LEU A 11 -4.90 8.90 -17.72
C LEU A 11 -4.56 7.48 -18.16
N GLY A 12 -5.26 7.00 -19.19
CA GLY A 12 -4.93 5.75 -19.88
C GLY A 12 -3.92 5.99 -21.00
N TYR A 13 -3.28 4.94 -21.49
CA TYR A 13 -2.52 5.02 -22.73
C TYR A 13 -3.40 5.60 -23.87
N PRO A 14 -2.91 6.55 -24.70
CA PRO A 14 -1.52 6.99 -24.84
C PRO A 14 -1.07 8.18 -23.97
N SER A 15 -1.91 8.73 -23.07
CA SER A 15 -1.60 9.98 -22.35
C SER A 15 -0.43 9.89 -21.35
N LEU A 16 0.12 8.69 -21.14
CA LEU A 16 1.25 8.42 -20.23
C LEU A 16 2.61 8.52 -20.92
N ILE A 17 2.64 8.47 -22.26
CA ILE A 17 3.85 8.75 -23.05
C ILE A 17 3.85 10.26 -23.28
N THR A 18 4.41 10.98 -22.32
CA THR A 18 4.56 12.43 -22.42
C THR A 18 5.78 12.71 -23.29
N GLY A 19 5.72 13.70 -24.18
CA GLY A 19 6.91 14.14 -24.94
C GLY A 19 7.99 14.80 -24.07
N ASP A 20 7.94 14.64 -22.75
CA ASP A 20 8.87 15.18 -21.78
C ASP A 20 10.17 14.36 -21.80
N ALA A 21 11.32 15.03 -21.81
CA ALA A 21 12.63 14.38 -21.85
C ALA A 21 12.92 13.54 -20.58
N TYR A 22 12.23 13.81 -19.47
CA TYR A 22 12.33 13.05 -18.22
C TYR A 22 11.41 11.82 -18.19
N ASN A 23 10.49 11.69 -19.16
CA ASN A 23 9.61 10.53 -19.22
C ASN A 23 10.42 9.27 -19.52
N ASN A 24 10.27 8.26 -18.66
CA ASN A 24 10.92 6.96 -18.83
C ASN A 24 9.91 5.79 -18.85
N VAL A 25 8.63 6.08 -19.02
CA VAL A 25 7.54 5.10 -19.16
C VAL A 25 7.56 4.53 -20.57
N SER A 26 7.72 3.22 -20.71
CA SER A 26 7.63 2.56 -22.01
C SER A 26 6.19 2.23 -22.40
N GLU A 27 5.92 2.01 -23.69
CA GLU A 27 4.59 1.58 -24.17
C GLU A 27 4.12 0.27 -23.50
N SER A 28 5.04 -0.66 -23.24
CA SER A 28 4.77 -1.93 -22.54
C SER A 28 4.30 -1.71 -21.09
N ILE A 29 4.75 -0.64 -20.44
CA ILE A 29 4.30 -0.28 -19.10
C ILE A 29 3.00 0.52 -19.16
N ALA A 30 2.93 1.52 -20.05
CA ALA A 30 1.74 2.34 -20.21
C ALA A 30 0.50 1.53 -20.60
N SER A 31 0.65 0.48 -21.41
CA SER A 31 -0.42 -0.46 -21.78
C SER A 31 -0.95 -1.33 -20.62
N LYS A 32 -0.22 -1.43 -19.51
CA LYS A 32 -0.67 -2.14 -18.29
C LYS A 32 -1.51 -1.26 -17.37
N VAL A 33 -1.37 0.06 -17.47
CA VAL A 33 -2.17 1.01 -16.71
C VAL A 33 -3.63 0.87 -17.12
N GLY A 34 -4.51 0.65 -16.13
CA GLY A 34 -5.94 0.49 -16.35
C GLY A 34 -6.42 -0.96 -16.48
N LEU A 35 -5.51 -1.95 -16.57
CA LEU A 35 -5.89 -3.37 -16.51
C LEU A 35 -6.61 -3.71 -15.21
N ASN A 36 -6.18 -3.10 -14.09
CA ASN A 36 -6.82 -3.17 -12.78
C ASN A 36 -7.20 -4.60 -12.38
N LEU A 37 -6.24 -5.53 -12.42
CA LEU A 37 -6.49 -6.96 -12.20
C LEU A 37 -7.12 -7.23 -10.81
N HIS A 38 -6.79 -6.41 -9.81
CA HIS A 38 -7.40 -6.43 -8.47
C HIS A 38 -8.91 -6.07 -8.45
N ARG A 39 -9.46 -5.55 -9.54
CA ARG A 39 -10.89 -5.25 -9.72
C ARG A 39 -11.61 -6.25 -10.63
N GLN A 40 -10.89 -7.09 -11.36
CA GLN A 40 -11.49 -8.03 -12.29
C GLN A 40 -12.13 -9.21 -11.53
N PRO A 41 -13.44 -9.47 -11.69
CA PRO A 41 -14.10 -10.59 -11.03
C PRO A 41 -13.39 -11.91 -11.32
N ASN A 42 -13.28 -12.77 -10.31
CA ASN A 42 -12.61 -14.09 -10.37
C ASN A 42 -11.10 -14.07 -10.61
N HIS A 43 -10.47 -12.90 -10.81
CA HIS A 43 -9.02 -12.83 -10.85
C HIS A 43 -8.44 -13.13 -9.45
N PRO A 44 -7.35 -13.91 -9.32
CA PRO A 44 -6.78 -14.25 -8.00
C PRO A 44 -6.50 -13.04 -7.12
N LEU A 45 -5.99 -11.95 -7.69
CA LEU A 45 -5.76 -10.69 -6.97
C LEU A 45 -7.05 -10.05 -6.45
N ASN A 46 -8.14 -10.12 -7.22
CA ASN A 46 -9.45 -9.64 -6.78
C ASN A 46 -10.03 -10.52 -5.66
N ILE A 47 -9.81 -11.84 -5.74
CA ILE A 47 -10.24 -12.79 -4.70
C ILE A 47 -9.53 -12.48 -3.38
N ILE A 48 -8.20 -12.33 -3.40
CA ILE A 48 -7.41 -12.01 -2.19
C ILE A 48 -7.82 -10.64 -1.63
N LYS A 49 -7.90 -9.60 -2.47
CA LYS A 49 -8.37 -8.26 -2.06
C LYS A 49 -9.73 -8.33 -1.38
N THR A 50 -10.69 -9.05 -1.99
CA THR A 50 -12.05 -9.18 -1.45
C THR A 50 -12.04 -9.91 -0.11
N LYS A 51 -11.26 -11.00 0.04
CA LYS A 51 -11.12 -11.70 1.32
C LYS A 51 -10.56 -10.78 2.42
N ILE A 52 -9.51 -10.01 2.12
CA ILE A 52 -8.94 -9.04 3.07
C ILE A 52 -9.98 -7.98 3.45
N ALA A 53 -10.64 -7.36 2.47
CA ALA A 53 -11.66 -6.35 2.74
C ALA A 53 -12.81 -6.89 3.60
N SER A 54 -13.30 -8.10 3.30
CA SER A 54 -14.33 -8.77 4.08
C SER A 54 -13.87 -9.10 5.50
N TYR A 55 -12.60 -9.45 5.71
CA TYR A 55 -12.06 -9.66 7.05
C TYR A 55 -12.15 -8.38 7.90
N PHE A 56 -11.79 -7.22 7.35
CA PHE A 56 -11.92 -5.94 8.07
C PHE A 56 -13.38 -5.52 8.30
N ASP A 57 -14.29 -5.79 7.36
CA ASP A 57 -15.72 -5.59 7.56
C ASP A 57 -16.26 -6.48 8.70
N ASP A 58 -15.81 -7.74 8.76
CA ASP A 58 -16.15 -8.68 9.82
C ASP A 58 -15.58 -8.25 11.18
N LEU A 59 -14.35 -7.75 11.25
CA LEU A 59 -13.77 -7.18 12.48
C LEU A 59 -14.64 -6.04 13.04
N HIS A 60 -15.10 -5.16 12.16
CA HIS A 60 -16.01 -4.06 12.54
C HIS A 60 -17.37 -4.58 13.01
N ALA A 61 -17.96 -5.54 12.28
CA ALA A 61 -19.32 -6.02 12.55
C ALA A 61 -19.41 -6.95 13.77
N LYS A 62 -18.41 -7.80 13.98
CA LYS A 62 -18.44 -8.88 14.97
C LYS A 62 -17.71 -8.52 16.27
N GLY A 63 -17.01 -7.39 16.30
CA GLY A 63 -16.36 -6.87 17.51
C GLY A 63 -15.26 -7.78 18.07
N TYR A 64 -14.67 -8.64 17.23
CA TYR A 64 -13.54 -9.51 17.61
C TYR A 64 -12.37 -8.70 18.18
N VAL A 65 -12.23 -7.46 17.73
CA VAL A 65 -11.46 -6.42 18.39
C VAL A 65 -12.40 -5.29 18.77
N VAL A 66 -12.42 -4.94 20.06
CA VAL A 66 -13.35 -3.94 20.61
C VAL A 66 -13.22 -2.63 19.85
N ASN A 67 -14.35 -2.13 19.34
CA ASN A 67 -14.48 -0.85 18.63
C ASN A 67 -13.59 -0.70 17.37
N HIS A 68 -13.30 -1.79 16.63
CA HIS A 68 -12.62 -1.65 15.33
C HIS A 68 -13.45 -0.75 14.40
N PRO A 69 -12.88 0.34 13.85
CA PRO A 69 -13.63 1.22 12.95
C PRO A 69 -13.91 0.54 11.62
N ARG A 70 -14.94 0.99 10.92
CA ARG A 70 -15.15 0.59 9.53
C ARG A 70 -13.99 1.10 8.68
N MET A 71 -13.38 0.20 7.91
CA MET A 71 -12.31 0.55 6.98
C MET A 71 -12.90 0.91 5.62
N GLN A 72 -12.68 2.13 5.15
CA GLN A 72 -13.13 2.52 3.80
C GLN A 72 -12.17 1.96 2.74
N LEU A 73 -12.68 1.12 1.82
CA LEU A 73 -11.89 0.58 0.73
C LEU A 73 -11.79 1.57 -0.45
N PHE A 74 -10.56 1.84 -0.89
CA PHE A 74 -10.23 2.58 -2.10
C PHE A 74 -9.47 1.67 -3.07
N ASP A 75 -10.12 1.26 -4.16
CA ASP A 75 -9.50 0.37 -5.14
C ASP A 75 -9.55 0.91 -6.58
N ASN A 76 -9.82 2.21 -6.73
CA ASN A 76 -9.94 2.93 -8.00
C ASN A 76 -9.07 4.20 -8.07
N LEU A 77 -8.11 4.39 -7.17
CA LEU A 77 -7.22 5.55 -7.18
C LEU A 77 -6.27 5.48 -8.38
N SER A 78 -6.08 6.63 -9.06
CA SER A 78 -5.13 6.74 -10.18
C SER A 78 -3.72 6.32 -9.75
N PRO A 79 -3.01 5.51 -10.57
CA PRO A 79 -1.61 5.19 -10.31
C PRO A 79 -0.67 6.36 -10.58
N VAL A 80 -1.12 7.42 -11.27
CA VAL A 80 -0.33 8.64 -11.46
C VAL A 80 -0.42 9.49 -10.20
N VAL A 81 0.72 9.69 -9.54
CA VAL A 81 0.83 10.47 -8.30
C VAL A 81 1.95 11.51 -8.40
N SER A 82 1.94 12.47 -7.48
CA SER A 82 3.03 13.44 -7.37
C SER A 82 4.27 12.81 -6.73
N VAL A 83 5.45 13.34 -7.04
CA VAL A 83 6.71 12.98 -6.35
C VAL A 83 6.62 13.27 -4.85
N GLU A 84 5.90 14.33 -4.48
CA GLU A 84 5.69 14.72 -3.08
C GLU A 84 4.90 13.65 -2.33
N ASP A 85 3.77 13.20 -2.89
CA ASP A 85 2.91 12.19 -2.29
C ASP A 85 3.59 10.83 -2.20
N CYS A 86 4.38 10.46 -3.21
CA CYS A 86 5.00 9.13 -3.21
C CYS A 86 6.26 9.03 -2.37
N PHE A 87 6.97 10.15 -2.12
CA PHE A 87 8.24 10.10 -1.42
C PHE A 87 8.39 11.13 -0.29
N ASP A 88 8.08 12.41 -0.55
CA ASP A 88 8.37 13.48 0.43
C ASP A 88 7.50 13.34 1.68
N HIS A 89 6.19 13.10 1.49
CA HIS A 89 5.24 12.84 2.55
C HIS A 89 5.55 11.57 3.34
N MET A 90 6.29 10.64 2.74
CA MET A 90 6.73 9.38 3.35
C MET A 90 8.14 9.49 3.98
N LEU A 91 8.66 10.71 4.12
CA LEU A 91 9.95 11.01 4.73
C LEU A 91 11.15 10.35 4.03
N ILE A 92 10.99 9.94 2.77
CA ILE A 92 12.06 9.34 1.97
C ILE A 92 13.05 10.45 1.58
N PRO A 93 14.37 10.36 1.85
CA PRO A 93 15.33 11.41 1.49
C PRO A 93 15.40 11.70 -0.02
N LYS A 94 15.73 12.93 -0.42
CA LYS A 94 15.78 13.35 -1.84
C LYS A 94 16.83 12.59 -2.65
N ASP A 95 17.89 12.12 -2.01
CA ASP A 95 19.01 11.34 -2.56
C ASP A 95 18.81 9.82 -2.42
N HIS A 96 17.67 9.38 -1.88
CA HIS A 96 17.37 7.96 -1.68
C HIS A 96 17.29 7.20 -3.00
N VAL A 97 17.80 5.96 -3.02
CA VAL A 97 17.91 5.12 -4.21
C VAL A 97 16.56 4.86 -4.90
N SER A 98 15.47 4.73 -4.12
CA SER A 98 14.13 4.51 -4.67
C SER A 98 13.62 5.66 -5.56
N ARG A 99 14.20 6.86 -5.45
CA ARG A 99 13.86 8.01 -6.31
C ARG A 99 14.61 8.03 -7.64
N ARG A 100 15.52 7.08 -7.88
CA ARG A 100 16.31 7.09 -9.11
C ARG A 100 15.44 6.70 -10.31
N PRO A 101 15.64 7.31 -11.49
CA PRO A 101 14.95 6.91 -12.72
C PRO A 101 15.23 5.46 -13.17
N THR A 102 16.26 4.82 -12.60
CA THR A 102 16.56 3.39 -12.80
C THR A 102 15.58 2.47 -12.10
N ASP A 103 14.92 2.95 -11.02
CA ASP A 103 14.08 2.17 -10.11
C ASP A 103 12.59 2.60 -10.21
N THR A 104 12.33 3.83 -10.67
CA THR A 104 11.00 4.45 -10.71
C THR A 104 10.61 4.93 -12.11
N TYR A 105 9.32 4.77 -12.44
CA TYR A 105 8.71 5.23 -13.68
C TYR A 105 8.16 6.66 -13.54
N TYR A 106 8.87 7.65 -14.10
CA TYR A 106 8.52 9.06 -14.11
C TYR A 106 7.83 9.48 -15.41
N LEU A 107 6.79 10.30 -15.29
CA LEU A 107 6.14 10.97 -16.43
C LEU A 107 6.77 12.34 -16.71
N ASN A 108 7.27 13.00 -15.67
CA ASN A 108 8.01 14.26 -15.69
C ASN A 108 8.68 14.44 -14.30
N PRO A 109 9.44 15.52 -14.05
CA PRO A 109 10.14 15.71 -12.77
C PRO A 109 9.25 15.80 -11.52
N SER A 110 7.93 15.99 -11.67
CA SER A 110 7.00 16.17 -10.55
C SER A 110 5.92 15.09 -10.43
N THR A 111 5.81 14.17 -11.40
CA THR A 111 4.79 13.11 -11.43
C THR A 111 5.34 11.76 -11.93
N LEU A 112 4.82 10.68 -11.37
CA LEU A 112 5.29 9.31 -11.59
C LEU A 112 4.14 8.29 -11.52
N LEU A 113 4.39 7.06 -11.93
CA LEU A 113 3.55 5.91 -11.59
C LEU A 113 3.93 5.42 -10.19
N ARG A 114 2.97 5.35 -9.27
CA ARG A 114 3.20 5.05 -7.84
C ARG A 114 4.04 3.78 -7.66
N THR A 115 5.04 3.85 -6.79
CA THR A 115 5.92 2.73 -6.45
C THR A 115 5.39 1.88 -5.30
N HIS A 116 4.44 2.43 -4.54
CA HIS A 116 3.71 1.73 -3.48
C HIS A 116 2.33 2.38 -3.23
N THR A 117 1.44 1.67 -2.54
CA THR A 117 0.11 2.19 -2.18
C THR A 117 0.14 3.26 -1.09
N SER A 118 1.20 3.31 -0.27
CA SER A 118 1.37 4.34 0.76
C SER A 118 1.46 5.77 0.20
N CYS A 119 1.73 5.92 -1.12
CA CYS A 119 1.66 7.20 -1.83
C CYS A 119 0.27 7.87 -1.72
N HIS A 120 -0.76 7.15 -1.25
CA HIS A 120 -2.11 7.67 -1.04
C HIS A 120 -2.44 8.00 0.42
N GLU A 121 -1.58 7.70 1.40
CA GLU A 121 -1.91 7.89 2.82
C GLU A 121 -2.14 9.36 3.17
N VAL A 122 -1.13 10.21 2.97
CA VAL A 122 -1.22 11.64 3.27
C VAL A 122 -2.32 12.33 2.46
N PRO A 123 -2.50 12.09 1.14
CA PRO A 123 -3.64 12.60 0.39
C PRO A 123 -5.01 12.24 0.98
N LEU A 124 -5.22 10.99 1.40
CA LEU A 124 -6.48 10.55 2.02
C LEU A 124 -6.66 11.17 3.42
N MET A 125 -5.59 11.25 4.22
CA MET A 125 -5.59 11.91 5.52
C MET A 125 -5.88 13.41 5.43
N LYS A 126 -5.38 14.11 4.41
CA LYS A 126 -5.71 15.53 4.15
C LYS A 126 -7.18 15.73 3.81
N LYS A 127 -7.87 14.70 3.33
CA LYS A 127 -9.34 14.69 3.12
C LYS A 127 -10.14 14.31 4.37
N GLY A 128 -9.48 14.12 5.51
CA GLY A 128 -10.12 13.75 6.77
C GLY A 128 -10.46 12.26 6.88
N ILE A 129 -9.97 11.42 5.97
CA ILE A 129 -10.17 9.96 6.03
C ILE A 129 -9.11 9.38 6.97
N ARG A 130 -9.55 8.60 7.96
CA ARG A 130 -8.71 8.14 9.08
C ARG A 130 -8.57 6.63 9.21
N ASN A 131 -9.45 5.88 8.55
CA ASN A 131 -9.50 4.42 8.60
C ASN A 131 -9.82 3.91 7.19
N PHE A 132 -8.82 3.35 6.50
CA PHE A 132 -8.99 2.97 5.11
C PHE A 132 -8.09 1.83 4.68
N LEU A 133 -8.53 1.14 3.63
CA LEU A 133 -7.74 0.20 2.87
C LEU A 133 -7.52 0.78 1.47
N VAL A 134 -6.32 0.64 0.92
CA VAL A 134 -6.05 0.99 -0.48
C VAL A 134 -5.61 -0.25 -1.22
N ALA A 135 -6.21 -0.58 -2.36
CA ALA A 135 -5.77 -1.68 -3.20
C ALA A 135 -5.48 -1.20 -4.61
N GLY A 136 -4.30 -1.51 -5.13
CA GLY A 136 -3.90 -1.02 -6.44
C GLY A 136 -2.66 -1.67 -7.01
N ASP A 137 -2.54 -1.57 -8.33
CA ASP A 137 -1.34 -1.80 -9.10
C ASP A 137 -0.24 -0.78 -8.76
N VAL A 138 0.99 -1.23 -8.63
CA VAL A 138 2.17 -0.40 -8.34
C VAL A 138 3.28 -0.73 -9.33
N TYR A 139 4.14 0.24 -9.58
CA TYR A 139 5.06 0.25 -10.71
C TYR A 139 6.49 0.44 -10.22
N ARG A 140 7.35 -0.54 -10.47
CA ARG A 140 8.78 -0.47 -10.14
C ARG A 140 9.59 -0.95 -11.32
N ARG A 141 10.73 -0.32 -11.56
CA ARG A 141 11.72 -0.80 -12.52
C ARG A 141 12.59 -1.80 -11.78
N ASP A 142 12.33 -3.07 -12.03
CA ASP A 142 13.05 -4.18 -11.42
C ASP A 142 13.51 -5.16 -12.50
N GLU A 143 14.42 -6.05 -12.15
CA GLU A 143 14.74 -7.19 -13.00
C GLU A 143 13.48 -8.04 -13.24
N ILE A 144 13.36 -8.65 -14.42
CA ILE A 144 12.20 -9.50 -14.73
C ILE A 144 12.61 -10.94 -14.45
N ASP A 145 12.13 -11.49 -13.36
CA ASP A 145 12.35 -12.88 -12.97
C ASP A 145 11.05 -13.52 -12.42
N ALA A 146 11.15 -14.72 -11.83
CA ALA A 146 9.99 -15.45 -11.32
C ALA A 146 9.31 -14.79 -10.09
N SER A 147 9.98 -13.84 -9.44
CA SER A 147 9.53 -13.09 -8.26
C SER A 147 9.30 -11.60 -8.54
N HIS A 148 9.92 -11.04 -9.57
CA HIS A 148 9.91 -9.63 -9.87
C HIS A 148 9.20 -9.38 -11.21
N TYR A 149 8.14 -8.57 -11.14
CA TYR A 149 7.43 -8.10 -12.33
C TYR A 149 7.23 -6.58 -12.21
N PRO A 150 7.44 -5.80 -13.29
CA PRO A 150 7.41 -4.33 -13.21
C PRO A 150 6.08 -3.72 -12.76
N VAL A 151 4.99 -4.50 -12.81
CA VAL A 151 3.65 -4.12 -12.37
C VAL A 151 3.07 -5.20 -11.47
N PHE A 152 3.06 -4.97 -10.17
CA PHE A 152 2.45 -5.88 -9.20
C PHE A 152 1.38 -5.13 -8.40
N HIS A 153 0.74 -5.77 -7.42
CA HIS A 153 -0.36 -5.16 -6.68
C HIS A 153 -0.05 -5.17 -5.19
N GLN A 154 -0.43 -4.09 -4.52
CA GLN A 154 -0.35 -3.96 -3.08
C GLN A 154 -1.73 -3.68 -2.49
N MET A 155 -1.84 -3.99 -1.20
CA MET A 155 -2.95 -3.55 -0.38
C MET A 155 -2.40 -2.87 0.88
N GLU A 156 -2.77 -1.60 1.07
CA GLU A 156 -2.44 -0.79 2.23
C GLU A 156 -3.58 -0.85 3.26
N GLY A 157 -3.24 -0.72 4.54
CA GLY A 157 -4.22 -0.45 5.58
C GLY A 157 -3.71 0.58 6.57
N LEU A 158 -4.53 1.60 6.85
CA LEU A 158 -4.23 2.64 7.82
C LEU A 158 -5.41 2.81 8.77
N ARG A 159 -5.13 2.77 10.08
CA ARG A 159 -6.10 3.01 11.16
C ARG A 159 -5.56 4.07 12.13
N PHE A 160 -6.41 5.02 12.48
CA PHE A 160 -6.16 5.94 13.59
C PHE A 160 -6.79 5.42 14.88
N PHE A 161 -6.18 5.78 16.02
CA PHE A 161 -6.65 5.42 17.36
C PHE A 161 -6.99 6.68 18.18
N PRO A 162 -8.02 7.48 17.80
CA PRO A 162 -8.42 8.66 18.55
C PRO A 162 -8.88 8.35 19.98
N GLU A 163 -9.26 7.09 20.26
CA GLU A 163 -9.62 6.60 21.58
C GLU A 163 -8.42 6.52 22.55
N LEU A 164 -7.18 6.50 22.05
CA LEU A 164 -5.99 6.49 22.91
C LEU A 164 -5.69 7.91 23.40
N SER A 165 -5.97 8.13 24.68
CA SER A 165 -5.75 9.41 25.34
C SER A 165 -4.28 9.80 25.36
N GLN A 166 -4.00 11.11 25.16
CA GLN A 166 -2.66 11.66 25.30
C GLN A 166 -2.10 11.55 26.73
N ALA A 167 -2.96 11.31 27.73
CA ALA A 167 -2.56 11.06 29.11
C ALA A 167 -1.94 9.66 29.33
N VAL A 168 -2.19 8.71 28.42
CA VAL A 168 -1.50 7.41 28.44
C VAL A 168 -0.05 7.63 28.01
N PRO A 169 0.94 7.10 28.74
CA PRO A 169 2.36 7.20 28.38
C PRO A 169 2.63 6.78 26.94
N TYR A 170 3.58 7.44 26.29
CA TYR A 170 3.88 7.20 24.87
C TYR A 170 4.17 5.71 24.59
N ASP A 171 5.04 5.09 25.40
CA ASP A 171 5.44 3.69 25.23
C ASP A 171 4.24 2.74 25.39
N ASP A 172 3.32 3.03 26.32
CA ASP A 172 2.09 2.24 26.51
C ASP A 172 1.17 2.36 25.29
N ARG A 173 1.04 3.56 24.69
CA ARG A 173 0.27 3.74 23.46
C ARG A 173 0.89 2.98 22.30
N VAL A 174 2.22 3.01 22.16
CA VAL A 174 2.94 2.25 21.14
C VAL A 174 2.70 0.76 21.32
N ALA A 175 2.80 0.24 22.55
CA ALA A 175 2.54 -1.16 22.86
C ALA A 175 1.11 -1.58 22.49
N ILE A 176 0.11 -0.78 22.85
CA ILE A 176 -1.30 -1.06 22.52
C ILE A 176 -1.53 -1.07 21.00
N VAL A 177 -0.99 -0.09 20.27
CA VAL A 177 -1.12 -0.03 18.81
C VAL A 177 -0.41 -1.22 18.15
N GLN A 178 0.77 -1.58 18.63
CA GLN A 178 1.54 -2.71 18.11
C GLN A 178 0.83 -4.04 18.37
N GLU A 179 0.32 -4.28 19.58
CA GLU A 179 -0.45 -5.50 19.91
C GLU A 179 -1.71 -5.59 19.04
N HIS A 180 -2.43 -4.48 18.89
CA HIS A 180 -3.59 -4.41 18.01
C HIS A 180 -3.21 -4.76 16.56
N LEU A 181 -2.14 -4.16 16.04
CA LEU A 181 -1.64 -4.40 14.69
C LEU A 181 -1.31 -5.89 14.49
N LYS A 182 -0.52 -6.47 15.39
CA LYS A 182 -0.11 -7.88 15.29
C LYS A 182 -1.31 -8.82 15.29
N SER A 183 -2.19 -8.69 16.30
CA SER A 183 -3.40 -9.50 16.43
C SER A 183 -4.33 -9.39 15.20
N THR A 184 -4.50 -8.16 14.68
CA THR A 184 -5.33 -7.91 13.49
C THR A 184 -4.80 -8.64 12.27
N LEU A 185 -3.49 -8.60 12.05
CA LEU A 185 -2.87 -9.14 10.84
C LEU A 185 -2.66 -10.65 10.91
N GLU A 186 -2.32 -11.18 12.07
CA GLU A 186 -2.29 -12.64 12.30
C GLU A 186 -3.67 -13.24 12.03
N GLY A 187 -4.74 -12.66 12.60
CA GLY A 187 -6.11 -13.12 12.33
C GLY A 187 -6.51 -12.97 10.85
N MET A 188 -6.02 -11.93 10.17
CA MET A 188 -6.25 -11.76 8.73
C MET A 188 -5.58 -12.88 7.93
N VAL A 189 -4.31 -13.16 8.20
CA VAL A 189 -3.55 -14.21 7.54
C VAL A 189 -4.18 -15.58 7.81
N GLU A 190 -4.56 -15.87 9.06
CA GLU A 190 -5.26 -17.11 9.40
C GLU A 190 -6.60 -17.25 8.66
N SER A 191 -7.34 -16.15 8.47
CA SER A 191 -8.62 -16.17 7.72
C SER A 191 -8.44 -16.49 6.23
N ILE A 192 -7.27 -16.17 5.66
CA ILE A 192 -6.98 -16.34 4.24
C ILE A 192 -6.35 -17.71 3.97
N PHE A 193 -5.35 -18.07 4.77
CA PHE A 193 -4.48 -19.24 4.56
C PHE A 193 -4.80 -20.42 5.48
N GLY A 194 -5.64 -20.21 6.51
CA GLY A 194 -5.82 -21.17 7.59
C GLY A 194 -4.63 -21.12 8.56
N LYS A 195 -4.44 -22.21 9.32
CA LYS A 195 -3.30 -22.30 10.25
C LYS A 195 -1.99 -22.37 9.48
N VAL A 196 -1.18 -21.31 9.60
CA VAL A 196 0.16 -21.20 9.01
C VAL A 196 1.12 -20.67 10.07
N GLU A 197 2.38 -21.11 10.04
CA GLU A 197 3.42 -20.60 10.93
C GLU A 197 3.81 -19.18 10.52
N MET A 198 3.89 -18.27 11.49
CA MET A 198 4.19 -16.86 11.28
C MET A 198 5.29 -16.39 12.22
N ARG A 199 6.09 -15.41 11.79
CA ARG A 199 7.04 -14.72 12.67
C ARG A 199 7.12 -13.23 12.37
N TRP A 200 7.33 -12.44 13.41
CA TRP A 200 7.61 -11.02 13.32
C TRP A 200 9.12 -10.79 13.26
N VAL A 201 9.55 -9.95 12.32
CA VAL A 201 10.95 -9.54 12.14
C VAL A 201 11.01 -8.02 12.28
N ASP A 202 11.99 -7.52 13.04
CA ASP A 202 12.22 -6.08 13.13
C ASP A 202 12.71 -5.53 11.79
N ALA A 203 12.10 -4.44 11.33
CA ALA A 203 12.37 -3.83 10.04
C ALA A 203 12.66 -2.33 10.19
N TYR A 204 12.82 -1.63 9.06
CA TYR A 204 12.96 -0.18 9.03
C TYR A 204 12.25 0.41 7.80
N PHE A 205 11.27 1.28 8.05
CA PHE A 205 10.67 2.15 7.02
C PHE A 205 10.78 3.61 7.46
N PRO A 206 11.12 4.55 6.55
CA PRO A 206 11.28 5.96 6.92
C PRO A 206 10.03 6.63 7.53
N PHE A 207 8.86 6.05 7.32
CA PHE A 207 7.56 6.60 7.72
C PHE A 207 6.91 5.87 8.91
N THR A 208 7.54 4.84 9.46
CA THR A 208 7.04 4.14 10.66
C THR A 208 8.13 3.91 11.70
N HIS A 209 7.74 3.86 12.98
CA HIS A 209 8.61 3.50 14.09
C HIS A 209 7.78 3.08 15.31
N PRO A 210 7.98 1.89 15.89
CA PRO A 210 8.80 0.78 15.37
C PRO A 210 8.25 0.22 14.05
N SER A 211 9.10 -0.46 13.28
CA SER A 211 8.73 -1.10 12.01
C SER A 211 8.89 -2.62 12.12
N LEU A 212 7.97 -3.36 11.51
CA LEU A 212 7.89 -4.82 11.61
C LEU A 212 7.51 -5.45 10.26
N GLU A 213 8.05 -6.64 10.03
CA GLU A 213 7.67 -7.51 8.93
C GLU A 213 6.98 -8.77 9.47
N LEU A 214 5.87 -9.16 8.86
CA LEU A 214 5.24 -10.46 9.10
C LEU A 214 5.67 -11.41 7.99
N GLU A 215 6.40 -12.45 8.36
CA GLU A 215 6.75 -13.55 7.45
C GLU A 215 5.87 -14.77 7.72
N ILE A 216 5.48 -15.47 6.66
CA ILE A 216 4.76 -16.76 6.74
C ILE A 216 5.64 -17.90 6.25
N PHE A 217 5.55 -19.07 6.89
CA PHE A 217 6.23 -20.25 6.41
C PHE A 217 5.51 -20.83 5.19
N PHE A 218 6.24 -20.95 4.08
CA PHE A 218 5.79 -21.61 2.87
C PHE A 218 6.70 -22.81 2.59
N GLU A 219 6.15 -24.03 2.58
CA GLU A 219 6.90 -25.30 2.57
C GLU A 219 8.07 -25.35 1.58
N VAL A 220 7.91 -24.75 0.39
CA VAL A 220 8.91 -24.76 -0.68
C VAL A 220 10.01 -23.70 -0.50
N ARG A 221 9.73 -22.59 0.19
CA ARG A 221 10.63 -21.42 0.29
C ARG A 221 11.08 -21.09 1.71
N GLY A 222 10.55 -21.76 2.74
CA GLY A 222 10.75 -21.36 4.12
C GLY A 222 9.92 -20.12 4.46
N PHE A 223 10.41 -19.29 5.39
CA PHE A 223 9.76 -18.03 5.72
C PHE A 223 9.87 -17.02 4.59
N VAL A 224 8.73 -16.43 4.20
CA VAL A 224 8.64 -15.42 3.14
C VAL A 224 7.93 -14.17 3.70
N PRO A 225 8.49 -12.96 3.51
CA PRO A 225 7.81 -11.71 3.86
C PRO A 225 6.47 -11.57 3.16
N LEU A 226 5.42 -11.28 3.93
CA LEU A 226 4.07 -11.08 3.42
C LEU A 226 3.58 -9.65 3.61
N LEU A 227 3.88 -9.05 4.76
CA LEU A 227 3.37 -7.74 5.15
C LEU A 227 4.47 -6.90 5.83
N TYR A 228 4.36 -5.57 5.67
CA TYR A 228 5.34 -4.59 6.12
C TYR A 228 4.62 -3.47 6.86
N PHE A 229 5.17 -3.02 8.00
CA PHE A 229 4.59 -1.99 8.88
C PHE A 229 5.66 -1.12 9.50
#